data_AF-E2BP88-F1
#
_entry.id   AF-E2BP88-F1
#
_cell.length_a   1.000
_cell.length_b   1.000
_cell.length_c   1.000
_cell.angle_alpha   90.00
_cell.angle_beta   90.00
_cell.angle_gamma   90.00
#
_symmetry.space_group_name_H-M   'P 1'
#
loop_
_entity.id
_entity.type
_entity.pdbx_description
1 polymer ?
#
loop_
_entity_poly.entity_id
_entity_poly.type
_entity_poly.pdbx_seq_one_letter_code
_entity_poly.pdbx_strand_id
1 'polypeptide(L)'
;FHPNLCHICKKTREVTNLTTCDRCFLISYCSEDHKNQHLPQHREICRAMRKFLKNNPLYLTRSFSFTEWFKTQNKFRQSVRKDLRRMLKNYETQMFVFARSCFICYQQTGLYSCKRCLSIDYCLEHKEDFEQKHAQMSCDYLIL
;
A
#
# COMPACT_ATOMS: atom_id res chain seq x y z
N PHE A 1 -4.02 -10.38 1.10
CA PHE A 1 -4.23 -8.93 1.30
C PHE A 1 -4.06 -8.27 -0.06
N HIS A 2 -4.81 -7.20 -0.36
CA HIS A 2 -4.62 -6.43 -1.58
C HIS A 2 -4.83 -4.94 -1.28
N PRO A 3 -3.89 -4.04 -1.62
CA PRO A 3 -3.95 -2.62 -1.22
C PRO A 3 -5.09 -1.84 -1.88
N ASN A 4 -5.50 -2.27 -3.08
CA ASN A 4 -6.52 -1.60 -3.90
C ASN A 4 -7.93 -2.20 -3.76
N LEU A 5 -8.14 -3.08 -2.78
CA LEU A 5 -9.45 -3.65 -2.43
C LEU A 5 -9.85 -3.26 -1.00
N CYS A 6 -11.14 -3.28 -0.69
CA CYS A 6 -11.57 -3.23 0.70
C CYS A 6 -10.99 -4.43 1.47
N HIS A 7 -10.36 -4.17 2.61
CA HIS A 7 -9.76 -5.23 3.42
C HIS A 7 -10.77 -6.26 3.93
N ILE A 8 -12.03 -5.88 4.13
CA ILE A 8 -13.09 -6.78 4.62
C ILE A 8 -13.79 -7.48 3.45
N CYS A 9 -14.59 -6.76 2.66
CA CYS A 9 -15.46 -7.35 1.64
C CYS A 9 -14.81 -7.54 0.26
N LYS A 10 -13.54 -7.14 0.10
CA LYS A 10 -12.76 -7.27 -1.15
C LYS A 10 -13.32 -6.53 -2.38
N LYS A 11 -14.36 -5.70 -2.23
CA LYS A 11 -14.84 -4.82 -3.31
C LYS A 11 -13.72 -3.90 -3.82
N THR A 12 -13.69 -3.70 -5.14
CA THR A 12 -12.72 -2.88 -5.86
C THR A 12 -13.11 -1.40 -5.84
N ARG A 13 -12.18 -0.53 -6.26
CA ARG A 13 -12.44 0.91 -6.48
C ARG A 13 -13.50 1.18 -7.56
N GLU A 14 -13.75 0.22 -8.45
CA GLU A 14 -14.76 0.35 -9.51
C GLU A 14 -16.18 0.14 -8.97
N VAL A 15 -16.31 -0.72 -7.95
CA VAL A 15 -17.60 -1.03 -7.32
C VAL A 15 -17.94 -0.02 -6.21
N THR A 16 -16.94 0.51 -5.52
CA THR A 16 -17.14 1.40 -4.38
C THR A 16 -15.93 2.30 -4.14
N ASN A 17 -16.17 3.49 -3.60
CA ASN A 17 -15.10 4.33 -3.11
C ASN A 17 -14.35 3.61 -1.97
N LEU A 18 -13.02 3.61 -2.05
CA LEU A 18 -12.15 3.08 -1.01
C LEU A 18 -11.40 4.21 -0.32
N THR A 19 -11.55 4.27 1.00
CA THR A 19 -10.85 5.18 1.90
C THR A 19 -9.69 4.43 2.56
N THR A 20 -8.49 4.99 2.45
CA THR A 20 -7.30 4.47 3.11
C THR A 20 -7.33 4.83 4.60
N CYS A 21 -6.75 4.00 5.46
CA CYS A 21 -6.54 4.33 6.87
C CYS A 21 -5.78 5.66 7.00
N ASP A 22 -6.38 6.63 7.69
CA ASP A 22 -5.90 8.00 7.87
C ASP A 22 -4.65 8.11 8.78
N ARG A 23 -4.26 7.01 9.41
CA ARG A 23 -3.11 6.95 10.34
C ARG A 23 -1.87 6.32 9.73
N CYS A 24 -2.04 5.23 8.98
CA CYS A 24 -0.93 4.49 8.40
C CYS A 24 -0.88 4.58 6.87
N PHE A 25 -1.99 4.88 6.19
CA PHE A 25 -2.08 4.97 4.72
C PHE A 25 -1.75 3.68 3.94
N LEU A 26 -1.64 2.52 4.62
CA LEU A 26 -1.23 1.24 4.00
C LEU A 26 -2.38 0.24 3.75
N ILE A 27 -3.62 0.56 4.12
CA ILE A 27 -4.78 -0.35 4.02
C ILE A 27 -6.05 0.42 3.72
N SER A 28 -6.96 -0.18 2.95
CA SER A 28 -8.17 0.48 2.42
C SER A 28 -9.46 -0.22 2.88
N TYR A 29 -10.51 0.57 3.09
CA TYR A 29 -11.86 0.11 3.42
C TYR A 29 -12.90 0.83 2.56
N CYS A 30 -14.05 0.19 2.28
CA CYS A 30 -15.13 0.84 1.54
C CYS A 30 -16.14 1.60 2.42
N SER A 31 -16.05 1.44 3.74
CA SER A 31 -16.93 2.11 4.70
C SER A 31 -16.26 2.21 6.08
N GLU A 32 -16.76 3.12 6.92
CA GLU A 32 -16.33 3.22 8.32
C GLU A 32 -16.70 1.96 9.10
N ASP A 33 -17.82 1.29 8.77
CA ASP A 33 -18.21 0.02 9.38
C ASP A 33 -17.16 -1.06 9.17
N HIS A 34 -16.65 -1.23 7.95
CA HIS A 34 -15.58 -2.20 7.66
C HIS A 34 -14.25 -1.80 8.31
N LYS A 35 -13.97 -0.50 8.46
CA LYS A 35 -12.80 -0.02 9.21
C LYS A 35 -12.93 -0.36 10.69
N ASN A 36 -14.10 -0.14 11.29
CA ASN A 36 -14.39 -0.44 12.70
C ASN A 36 -14.40 -1.94 12.98
N GLN A 37 -14.94 -2.75 12.06
CA GLN A 37 -14.88 -4.20 12.13
C GLN A 37 -13.43 -4.72 12.18
N HIS A 38 -12.52 -4.12 11.39
CA HIS A 38 -11.11 -4.51 11.38
C HIS A 38 -10.28 -3.85 12.50
N LEU A 39 -10.77 -2.79 13.14
CA LEU A 39 -10.02 -1.97 14.08
C LEU A 39 -9.36 -2.79 15.22
N PRO A 40 -10.04 -3.75 15.88
CA PRO A 40 -9.41 -4.55 16.94
C PRO A 40 -8.16 -5.31 16.47
N GLN A 41 -8.14 -5.74 15.21
CA GLN A 41 -7.07 -6.51 14.60
C GLN A 41 -5.96 -5.62 14.03
N HIS A 42 -6.32 -4.41 13.55
CA HIS A 42 -5.42 -3.46 12.90
C HIS A 42 -4.73 -2.49 13.86
N ARG A 43 -5.37 -2.13 14.99
CA ARG A 43 -4.98 -1.01 15.87
C ARG A 43 -3.50 -1.04 16.27
N GLU A 44 -2.99 -2.22 16.57
CA GLU A 44 -1.67 -2.41 17.15
C GLU A 44 -0.57 -2.12 16.12
N ILE A 45 -0.65 -2.75 14.94
CA ILE A 45 0.28 -2.49 13.84
C ILE A 45 0.13 -1.07 13.29
N CYS A 46 -1.09 -0.55 13.24
CA CYS A 46 -1.34 0.82 12.82
C CYS A 46 -0.59 1.83 13.70
N ARG A 47 -0.53 1.60 15.01
CA ARG A 47 0.20 2.46 15.96
C ARG A 47 1.71 2.45 15.68
N ALA A 48 2.29 1.26 15.49
CA ALA A 48 3.70 1.11 15.16
C ALA A 48 4.05 1.75 13.80
N MET A 49 3.21 1.53 12.78
CA MET A 49 3.36 2.16 11.48
C MET A 49 3.31 3.68 11.57
N ARG A 50 2.30 4.23 12.25
CA ARG A 50 2.15 5.68 12.44
C ARG A 50 3.38 6.29 13.12
N LYS A 51 3.96 5.60 14.11
CA LYS A 51 5.18 6.07 14.79
C LYS A 51 6.36 6.18 13.82
N PHE A 52 6.58 5.18 12.98
CA PHE A 52 7.62 5.25 11.95
C PHE A 52 7.38 6.41 10.97
N LEU A 53 6.15 6.56 10.47
CA LEU A 53 5.81 7.61 9.50
C LEU A 53 5.99 9.02 10.07
N LYS A 54 5.64 9.23 11.34
CA LYS A 54 5.89 10.50 12.04
C LYS A 54 7.38 10.86 12.10
N ASN A 55 8.24 9.86 12.28
CA ASN A 55 9.70 10.06 12.31
C ASN A 55 10.31 10.16 10.91
N ASN A 56 9.54 9.88 9.85
CA ASN A 56 9.99 9.86 8.46
C ASN A 56 8.94 10.56 7.57
N PRO A 57 8.73 11.88 7.72
CA PRO A 57 7.58 12.59 7.12
C PRO A 57 7.54 12.53 5.58
N LEU A 58 8.70 12.39 4.93
CA LEU A 58 8.81 12.30 3.47
C LEU A 58 8.66 10.87 2.93
N TYR A 59 8.51 9.86 3.79
CA TYR A 59 8.54 8.45 3.39
C TYR A 59 7.47 8.09 2.34
N LEU A 60 6.28 8.68 2.43
CA LEU A 60 5.17 8.39 1.53
C LEU A 60 5.17 9.23 0.25
N THR A 61 5.83 10.39 0.26
CA THR A 61 5.73 11.40 -0.81
C THR A 61 6.95 11.46 -1.71
N ARG A 62 8.14 11.11 -1.19
CA ARG A 62 9.36 11.16 -2.00
C ARG A 62 9.42 10.05 -3.03
N SER A 63 10.09 10.35 -4.14
CA SER A 63 10.56 9.35 -5.10
C SER A 63 11.76 8.58 -4.54
N PHE A 64 11.89 7.32 -4.94
CA PHE A 64 12.97 6.42 -4.60
C PHE A 64 13.50 5.74 -5.86
N SER A 65 14.80 5.45 -5.89
CA SER A 65 15.28 4.35 -6.72
C SER A 65 14.84 3.00 -6.15
N PHE A 66 14.86 1.94 -6.97
CA PHE A 66 14.53 0.59 -6.50
C PHE A 66 15.36 0.14 -5.29
N THR A 67 16.66 0.43 -5.30
CA THR A 67 17.56 0.01 -4.21
C THR A 67 17.29 0.77 -2.91
N GLU A 68 16.98 2.06 -2.99
CA GLU A 68 16.60 2.88 -1.84
C GLU A 68 15.24 2.48 -1.29
N TRP A 69 14.28 2.20 -2.18
CA TRP A 69 12.97 1.69 -1.81
C TRP A 69 13.10 0.40 -1.01
N PHE A 70 13.81 -0.60 -1.56
CA PHE A 70 14.01 -1.89 -0.90
C PHE A 70 14.67 -1.75 0.48
N LYS A 71 15.74 -0.94 0.58
CA LYS A 71 16.41 -0.65 1.85
C LYS A 71 15.47 0.03 2.85
N THR A 72 14.71 1.02 2.41
CA THR A 72 13.83 1.81 3.29
C THR A 72 12.60 0.99 3.73
N GLN A 73 11.99 0.21 2.85
CA GLN A 73 10.93 -0.75 3.20
C GLN A 73 11.39 -1.77 4.24
N ASN A 74 12.59 -2.32 4.08
CA ASN A 74 13.16 -3.23 5.07
C ASN A 74 13.34 -2.56 6.44
N LYS A 75 13.87 -1.33 6.47
CA LYS A 75 13.98 -0.54 7.71
C LYS A 75 12.61 -0.28 8.33
N PHE A 76 11.61 0.09 7.53
CA PHE A 76 10.24 0.31 7.99
C PHE A 76 9.66 -0.96 8.64
N ARG A 77 9.68 -2.08 7.93
CA ARG A 77 9.21 -3.37 8.41
C ARG A 77 9.92 -3.81 9.70
N GLN A 78 11.25 -3.65 9.77
CA GLN A 78 12.02 -3.98 10.98
C GLN A 78 11.66 -3.08 12.15
N SER A 79 11.49 -1.76 11.93
CA SER A 79 11.06 -0.81 12.97
C SER A 79 9.69 -1.21 13.53
N VAL A 80 8.73 -1.53 12.67
CA VAL A 80 7.39 -1.96 13.10
C VAL A 80 7.43 -3.27 13.87
N ARG A 81 8.23 -4.26 13.44
CA ARG A 81 8.42 -5.53 14.16
C ARG A 81 9.01 -5.31 15.56
N LYS A 82 10.02 -4.45 15.69
CA LYS A 82 10.64 -4.11 16.98
C LYS A 82 9.64 -3.45 17.93
N ASP A 83 8.85 -2.51 17.41
CA ASP A 83 7.83 -1.81 18.20
C ASP A 83 6.67 -2.74 18.64
N LEU A 84 6.25 -3.68 17.79
CA LEU A 84 5.17 -4.63 18.10
C LEU A 84 5.55 -5.69 19.12
N ARG A 85 6.84 -6.04 19.26
CA ARG A 85 7.33 -7.11 20.15
C ARG A 85 6.68 -8.48 19.93
N ARG A 86 6.15 -8.71 18.72
CA ARG A 86 5.59 -9.99 18.27
C ARG A 86 5.86 -10.20 16.78
N MET A 87 5.62 -11.42 16.32
CA MET A 87 5.64 -11.72 14.89
C MET A 87 4.50 -10.98 14.17
N LEU A 88 4.77 -10.56 12.93
CA LEU A 88 3.73 -10.04 12.04
C LEU A 88 2.82 -11.18 11.62
N LYS A 89 1.51 -10.92 11.62
CA LYS A 89 0.52 -11.80 11.00
C LYS A 89 0.74 -11.84 9.48
N ASN A 90 0.19 -12.85 8.82
CA ASN A 90 0.35 -13.00 7.37
C ASN A 90 -0.11 -11.75 6.60
N TYR A 91 -1.31 -11.23 6.90
CA TYR A 91 -1.81 -10.02 6.25
C TYR A 91 -0.95 -8.77 6.55
N GLU A 92 -0.40 -8.67 7.76
CA GLU A 92 0.46 -7.57 8.18
C GLU A 92 1.79 -7.59 7.42
N THR A 93 2.36 -8.77 7.18
CA THR A 93 3.54 -8.94 6.33
C THR A 93 3.21 -8.54 4.89
N GLN A 94 2.05 -8.97 4.39
CA GLN A 94 1.58 -8.63 3.04
C GLN A 94 1.36 -7.12 2.85
N MET A 95 1.01 -6.35 3.89
CA MET A 95 0.92 -4.88 3.80
C MET A 95 2.25 -4.21 3.40
N PHE A 96 3.39 -4.78 3.79
CA PHE A 96 4.71 -4.26 3.39
C PHE A 96 5.12 -4.75 2.00
N VAL A 97 4.86 -6.03 1.71
CA VAL A 97 5.24 -6.65 0.44
C VAL A 97 4.45 -6.08 -0.72
N PHE A 98 3.15 -5.89 -0.54
CA PHE A 98 2.23 -5.33 -1.53
C PHE A 98 1.85 -3.89 -1.18
N ALA A 99 2.82 -3.12 -0.66
CA ALA A 99 2.61 -1.72 -0.36
C ALA A 99 2.28 -0.96 -1.64
N ARG A 100 1.17 -0.21 -1.62
CA ARG A 100 0.73 0.61 -2.74
C ARG A 100 1.79 1.66 -3.06
N SER A 101 2.43 1.56 -4.21
CA SER A 101 3.54 2.42 -4.61
C SER A 101 3.56 2.61 -6.13
N CYS A 102 4.05 3.74 -6.61
CA CYS A 102 4.26 3.93 -8.04
C CYS A 102 5.26 2.89 -8.56
N PHE A 103 4.91 2.22 -9.65
CA PHE A 103 5.73 1.19 -10.29
C PHE A 103 7.15 1.66 -10.67
N ILE A 104 7.33 2.96 -10.88
CA ILE A 104 8.59 3.54 -11.36
C ILE A 104 9.37 4.21 -10.22
N CYS A 105 8.75 5.13 -9.47
CA CYS A 105 9.46 5.90 -8.43
C CYS A 105 9.15 5.47 -6.99
N TYR A 106 8.29 4.48 -6.77
CA TYR A 106 7.93 3.95 -5.45
C TYR A 106 7.33 4.96 -4.44
N GLN A 107 6.99 6.18 -4.82
CA GLN A 107 6.18 7.06 -3.98
C GLN A 107 4.83 6.39 -3.67
N GLN A 108 4.24 6.69 -2.52
CA GLN A 108 3.05 5.98 -2.01
C GLN A 108 1.79 6.86 -1.95
N THR A 109 1.88 8.08 -2.50
CA THR A 109 0.80 9.08 -2.50
C THR A 109 0.55 9.59 -3.92
N GLY A 110 -0.66 10.13 -4.15
CA GLY A 110 -1.05 10.62 -5.48
C GLY A 110 -1.08 9.52 -6.55
N LEU A 111 -1.49 8.30 -6.16
CA LEU A 111 -1.44 7.13 -7.02
C LEU A 111 -2.77 6.81 -7.69
N TYR A 112 -2.66 6.35 -8.94
CA TYR A 112 -3.72 5.76 -9.74
C TYR A 112 -3.42 4.27 -9.92
N SER A 113 -4.48 3.46 -9.95
CA SER A 113 -4.34 2.01 -10.16
C SER A 113 -4.69 1.66 -11.60
N CYS A 114 -4.02 0.67 -12.18
CA CYS A 114 -4.46 0.08 -13.43
C CYS A 114 -5.88 -0.48 -13.27
N LYS A 115 -6.82 -0.07 -14.12
CA LYS A 115 -8.22 -0.53 -14.04
C LYS A 115 -8.40 -1.98 -14.47
N ARG A 116 -7.47 -2.53 -15.26
CA ARG A 116 -7.53 -3.92 -15.72
C ARG A 116 -7.04 -4.91 -14.67
N CYS A 117 -5.79 -4.79 -14.23
CA CYS A 117 -5.22 -5.75 -13.26
C CYS A 117 -5.46 -5.36 -11.79
N LEU A 118 -5.72 -4.08 -11.50
CA LEU A 118 -5.81 -3.50 -10.15
C LEU A 118 -4.55 -3.64 -9.27
N SER A 119 -3.55 -4.40 -9.71
CA SER A 119 -2.37 -4.80 -8.95
C SER A 119 -1.20 -3.82 -9.04
N ILE A 120 -1.15 -2.98 -10.09
CA ILE A 120 -0.07 -2.01 -10.29
C ILE A 120 -0.61 -0.58 -10.18
N ASP A 121 0.14 0.26 -9.47
CA ASP A 121 -0.13 1.67 -9.30
C ASP A 121 0.95 2.55 -9.95
N TYR A 122 0.57 3.76 -10.35
CA TYR A 122 1.46 4.78 -10.91
C TYR A 122 1.08 6.17 -10.39
N CYS A 123 2.04 7.08 -10.32
CA CYS A 123 1.75 8.50 -10.05
C CYS A 123 1.55 9.26 -11.37
N LEU A 124 0.97 10.46 -11.29
CA LEU A 124 0.64 11.26 -12.48
C LEU A 124 1.87 11.55 -13.35
N GLU A 125 3.01 11.84 -12.73
CA GLU A 125 4.29 12.10 -13.42
C GLU A 125 4.77 10.92 -14.26
N HIS A 126 4.44 9.69 -13.85
CA HIS A 126 4.88 8.47 -14.51
C HIS A 126 3.76 7.80 -15.33
N LYS A 127 2.69 8.53 -15.67
CA LYS A 127 1.55 7.97 -16.40
C LYS A 127 1.96 7.43 -17.78
N GLU A 128 2.67 8.22 -18.58
CA GLU A 128 3.06 7.85 -19.95
C GLU A 128 4.04 6.67 -19.95
N ASP A 129 5.08 6.73 -19.12
CA ASP A 129 6.04 5.64 -18.93
C ASP A 129 5.37 4.34 -18.47
N PHE A 130 4.39 4.47 -17.56
CA PHE A 130 3.60 3.34 -17.10
C PHE A 130 2.82 2.71 -18.25
N GLU A 131 2.09 3.49 -19.05
CA GLU A 131 1.29 2.98 -20.17
C GLU A 131 2.16 2.21 -21.19
N GLN A 132 3.35 2.71 -21.50
CA GLN A 132 4.30 2.03 -22.40
C GLN A 132 4.84 0.71 -21.82
N LYS A 133 5.36 0.74 -20.58
CA LYS A 133 5.97 -0.45 -19.95
C LYS A 133 4.93 -1.50 -19.57
N HIS A 134 3.76 -1.06 -19.13
CA HIS A 134 2.71 -1.96 -18.67
C HIS A 134 2.06 -2.74 -19.80
N ALA A 135 1.95 -2.14 -21.00
CA ALA A 135 1.51 -2.85 -22.19
C ALA A 135 2.45 -4.01 -22.57
N GLN A 136 3.76 -3.84 -22.35
CA GLN A 136 4.77 -4.86 -22.64
C GLN A 136 4.81 -6.00 -21.62
N MET A 137 4.42 -5.73 -20.37
CA MET A 137 4.46 -6.70 -19.27
C MET A 137 3.23 -7.63 -19.22
N SER A 138 2.32 -7.55 -20.20
CA SER A 138 1.07 -8.33 -20.26
C SER A 138 0.26 -8.23 -18.96
N CYS A 139 -0.42 -7.09 -18.81
CA CYS A 139 -1.36 -6.75 -17.73
C CYS A 139 -2.22 -7.94 -17.25
N ASP A 140 -2.62 -8.81 -18.18
CA ASP A 140 -3.53 -9.93 -17.95
C ASP A 140 -2.97 -11.01 -17.01
N TYR A 141 -1.65 -11.16 -16.90
CA TYR A 141 -1.04 -12.10 -15.95
C TYR A 141 -1.09 -11.63 -14.49
N LEU A 142 -1.49 -10.38 -14.26
CA LEU A 142 -1.57 -9.76 -12.94
C LEU A 142 -3.01 -9.47 -12.52
N ILE A 143 -3.99 -10.01 -13.26
CA ILE A 143 -5.41 -9.95 -12.90
C ILE A 143 -5.63 -10.69 -11.59
N LEU A 144 -6.30 -10.02 -10.66
CA LEU A 144 -6.72 -10.54 -9.36
C LEU A 144 -7.87 -11.54 -9.46
#